data_AF-A0A257KYJ3-F1
#
_entry.id   AF-A0A257KYJ3-F1
#
_cell.length_a   1.000
_cell.length_b   1.000
_cell.length_c   1.000
_cell.angle_alpha   90.00
_cell.angle_beta   90.00
_cell.angle_gamma   90.00
#
_symmetry.space_group_name_H-M   'P 1'
#
loop_
_entity.id
_entity.type
_entity.pdbx_description
1 polymer ?
#
loop_
_entity_poly.entity_id
_entity_poly.type
_entity_poly.pdbx_seq_one_letter_code
_entity_poly.pdbx_strand_id
1 'polypeptide(L)'
;MSLWTQARRSARLNPSIIREILKVTEQPGILSMAGGLPSADTFPVEAIRAACDTVLTQAPRQALQYAASEGFAPLREWVAAQLARQGQVVSPEQVLITTGSQQGLDLVGKVMVDAGAPVAVE
;
A
#
# COMPACT_ATOMS: atom_id res chain seq x y z
N MET A 1 -14.02 -4.23 36.23
CA MET A 1 -12.57 -4.29 35.97
C MET A 1 -12.37 -4.76 34.54
N SER A 2 -11.52 -4.09 33.75
CA SER A 2 -11.16 -4.57 32.40
C SER A 2 -10.42 -5.89 32.51
N LEU A 3 -10.82 -6.91 31.75
CA LEU A 3 -10.17 -8.23 31.71
C LEU A 3 -8.83 -8.22 30.94
N TRP A 4 -8.42 -7.08 30.40
CA TRP A 4 -7.22 -6.96 29.58
C TRP A 4 -6.44 -5.68 29.84
N THR A 5 -5.11 -5.79 29.70
CA THR A 5 -4.15 -4.69 29.73
C THR A 5 -3.73 -4.37 28.30
N GLN A 6 -3.85 -3.10 27.90
CA GLN A 6 -3.46 -2.65 26.58
C GLN A 6 -1.94 -2.80 26.38
N ALA A 7 -1.52 -3.23 25.18
CA ALA A 7 -0.11 -3.36 24.87
C ALA A 7 0.61 -2.00 24.94
N ARG A 8 1.80 -1.94 25.56
CA ARG A 8 2.57 -0.69 25.72
C ARG A 8 2.83 0.03 24.39
N ARG A 9 3.04 -0.71 23.30
CA ARG A 9 3.23 -0.12 21.95
C ARG A 9 2.03 0.71 21.48
N SER A 10 0.82 0.34 21.89
CA SER A 10 -0.41 1.03 21.50
C SER A 10 -0.51 2.41 22.13
N ALA A 11 0.19 2.67 23.25
CA ALA A 11 0.25 4.00 23.86
C ALA A 11 0.96 5.04 22.98
N ARG A 12 1.68 4.60 21.94
CA ARG A 12 2.36 5.48 20.96
C ARG A 12 1.59 5.63 19.65
N LEU A 13 0.44 4.97 19.50
CA LEU A 13 -0.38 5.10 18.29
C LEU A 13 -1.11 6.44 18.33
N ASN A 14 -0.73 7.35 17.43
CA ASN A 14 -1.40 8.64 17.26
C ASN A 14 -2.34 8.60 16.07
N PRO A 15 -3.56 9.16 16.18
CA PRO A 15 -4.42 9.36 15.03
C PRO A 15 -3.77 10.34 14.05
N SER A 16 -3.99 10.12 12.76
CA SER A 16 -3.49 11.02 11.71
C SER A 16 -4.28 12.33 11.73
N ILE A 17 -3.61 13.43 12.05
CA ILE A 17 -4.20 14.79 12.01
C ILE A 17 -4.70 15.13 10.60
N ILE A 18 -4.03 14.63 9.56
CA ILE A 18 -4.47 14.81 8.16
C ILE A 18 -5.86 14.21 7.93
N ARG A 19 -6.18 13.06 8.55
CA ARG A 19 -7.54 12.51 8.46
C ARG A 19 -8.59 13.39 9.10
N GLU A 20 -8.27 14.06 10.20
CA GLU A 20 -9.18 15.02 10.83
C GLU A 20 -9.39 16.26 9.94
N ILE A 21 -8.34 16.74 9.28
CA ILE A 21 -8.43 17.84 8.31
C ILE A 21 -9.31 17.44 7.12
N LEU A 22 -9.13 16.23 6.58
CA LEU A 22 -9.92 15.73 5.45
C LEU A 22 -11.43 15.71 5.73
N LYS A 23 -11.88 15.42 6.96
CA LYS A 23 -13.30 15.48 7.31
C LYS A 23 -13.91 16.87 7.12
N VAL A 24 -13.12 17.92 7.32
CA VAL A 24 -13.56 19.31 7.12
C VAL A 24 -13.66 19.63 5.63
N THR A 25 -12.88 18.96 4.78
CA THR A 25 -12.88 19.20 3.32
C THR A 25 -14.17 18.77 2.64
N GLU A 26 -14.97 17.92 3.28
CA GLU A 26 -16.28 17.48 2.80
C GLU A 26 -17.42 18.46 3.16
N GLN A 27 -17.11 19.55 3.89
CA GLN A 27 -18.12 20.53 4.28
C GLN A 27 -18.53 21.42 3.09
N PRO A 28 -19.85 21.62 2.86
CA PRO A 28 -20.32 22.53 1.82
C PRO A 28 -19.76 23.94 1.98
N GLY A 29 -19.32 24.55 0.88
CA GLY A 29 -18.77 25.91 0.85
C GLY A 29 -17.25 26.00 1.12
N ILE A 30 -16.59 24.87 1.40
CA ILE A 30 -15.13 24.83 1.55
C ILE A 30 -14.48 24.38 0.23
N LEU A 31 -13.58 25.20 -0.31
CA LEU A 31 -12.66 24.80 -1.37
C LEU A 31 -11.38 24.27 -0.71
N SER A 32 -11.21 22.95 -0.67
CA SER A 32 -10.03 22.33 -0.07
C SER A 32 -8.91 22.11 -1.08
N MET A 33 -7.71 22.57 -0.75
CA MET A 33 -6.45 22.23 -1.43
C MET A 33 -5.53 21.34 -0.57
N ALA A 34 -6.03 20.84 0.57
CA ALA A 34 -5.24 20.10 1.55
C ALA A 34 -5.21 18.58 1.28
N GLY A 35 -6.10 18.09 0.41
CA GLY A 35 -6.21 16.67 0.10
C GLY A 35 -5.12 16.19 -0.84
N GLY A 36 -4.50 15.05 -0.53
CA GLY A 36 -3.57 14.32 -1.40
C GLY A 36 -4.25 13.17 -2.16
N LEU A 37 -5.56 13.26 -2.41
CA LEU A 37 -6.35 12.20 -3.04
C LEU A 37 -6.42 12.42 -4.56
N PRO A 38 -6.23 11.39 -5.38
CA PRO A 38 -6.47 11.48 -6.81
C PRO A 38 -7.96 11.75 -7.09
N SER A 39 -8.26 12.48 -8.18
CA SER A 39 -9.64 12.70 -8.61
C SER A 39 -10.31 11.38 -8.99
N ALA A 40 -11.52 11.14 -8.48
CA ALA A 40 -12.29 9.95 -8.81
C ALA A 40 -12.61 9.83 -10.30
N ASP A 41 -12.72 10.96 -11.01
CA ASP A 41 -12.97 11.01 -12.45
C ASP A 41 -11.81 10.43 -13.27
N THR A 42 -10.62 10.30 -12.67
CA THR A 42 -9.45 9.72 -13.32
C THR A 42 -9.33 8.21 -13.14
N PHE A 43 -10.23 7.59 -12.36
CA PHE A 43 -10.18 6.16 -12.13
C PHE A 43 -10.60 5.39 -13.40
N PRO A 44 -9.77 4.44 -13.88
CA PRO A 44 -10.05 3.71 -15.11
C PRO A 44 -11.04 2.56 -14.85
N VAL A 45 -12.28 2.91 -14.51
CA VAL A 45 -13.32 1.97 -14.04
C VAL A 45 -13.55 0.83 -15.05
N GLU A 46 -13.65 1.15 -16.33
CA GLU A 46 -13.90 0.17 -17.41
C GLU A 46 -12.71 -0.77 -17.59
N ALA A 47 -11.48 -0.26 -17.49
CA ALA A 47 -10.29 -1.08 -17.60
C ALA A 47 -10.14 -2.04 -16.42
N ILE A 48 -10.43 -1.57 -15.20
CA ILE A 48 -10.43 -2.42 -13.99
C ILE A 48 -11.49 -3.52 -14.13
N ARG A 49 -12.71 -3.17 -14.57
CA ARG A 49 -13.78 -4.15 -14.81
C ARG A 49 -13.33 -5.22 -15.81
N ALA A 50 -12.82 -4.82 -16.97
CA ALA A 50 -12.36 -5.75 -18.00
C ALA A 50 -11.23 -6.67 -17.50
N ALA A 51 -10.30 -6.14 -16.71
CA ALA A 51 -9.22 -6.93 -16.11
C ALA A 51 -9.76 -7.96 -15.11
N CYS A 52 -10.68 -7.57 -14.23
CA CYS A 52 -11.35 -8.47 -13.29
C CYS A 52 -12.10 -9.58 -14.01
N ASP A 53 -12.92 -9.23 -15.03
CA ASP A 53 -13.68 -10.19 -15.82
C ASP A 53 -12.76 -11.20 -16.52
N THR A 54 -11.64 -10.71 -17.07
CA THR A 54 -10.63 -11.56 -17.72
C THR A 54 -10.05 -12.59 -16.73
N VAL A 55 -9.60 -12.14 -15.56
CA VAL A 55 -8.99 -13.01 -14.55
C VAL A 55 -10.00 -14.02 -14.00
N LEU A 56 -11.23 -13.59 -13.73
CA LEU A 56 -12.30 -14.46 -13.22
C LEU A 56 -12.83 -15.44 -14.28
N THR A 57 -12.69 -15.13 -15.56
CA THR A 57 -13.04 -16.05 -16.65
C THR A 57 -11.93 -17.07 -16.90
N GLN A 58 -10.68 -16.62 -16.96
CA GLN A 58 -9.56 -17.45 -17.41
C GLN A 58 -8.92 -18.27 -16.27
N ALA A 59 -8.85 -17.70 -15.06
CA ALA A 59 -8.11 -18.28 -13.94
C ALA A 59 -8.81 -18.12 -12.57
N PRO A 60 -10.13 -18.36 -12.45
CA PRO A 60 -10.90 -18.00 -11.25
C PRO A 60 -10.38 -18.63 -9.96
N ARG A 61 -10.03 -19.92 -10.00
CA ARG A 61 -9.59 -20.64 -8.79
C ARG A 61 -8.21 -20.17 -8.32
N GLN A 62 -7.31 -19.88 -9.25
CA GLN A 62 -5.97 -19.40 -8.93
C GLN A 62 -6.02 -17.97 -8.39
N ALA A 63 -6.87 -17.12 -8.98
CA ALA A 63 -7.06 -15.74 -8.55
C ALA A 63 -7.65 -15.61 -7.14
N LEU A 64 -8.46 -16.59 -6.71
CA LEU A 64 -9.14 -16.58 -5.40
C LEU A 64 -8.46 -17.43 -4.33
N GLN A 65 -7.40 -18.16 -4.67
CA GLN A 65 -6.67 -19.02 -3.74
C GLN A 65 -5.49 -18.26 -3.12
N TYR A 66 -5.00 -18.75 -1.97
CA TYR A 66 -3.73 -18.33 -1.42
C TYR A 66 -2.59 -18.42 -2.47
N ALA A 67 -1.73 -17.41 -2.44
CA ALA A 67 -0.56 -17.29 -3.30
C ALA A 67 0.73 -17.29 -2.47
N ALA A 68 1.88 -17.32 -3.16
CA ALA A 68 3.18 -17.14 -2.54
C ALA A 68 3.28 -15.78 -1.82
N SER A 69 3.96 -15.75 -0.67
CA SER A 69 4.08 -14.57 0.18
C SER A 69 4.79 -13.41 -0.52
N GLU A 70 5.68 -13.70 -1.45
CA GLU A 70 6.42 -12.72 -2.24
C GLU A 70 5.55 -12.00 -3.27
N GLY A 71 4.39 -12.58 -3.61
CA GLY A 71 3.45 -12.08 -4.60
C GLY A 71 3.38 -12.93 -5.88
N PHE A 72 2.42 -12.59 -6.73
CA PHE A 72 2.19 -13.26 -8.01
C PHE A 72 3.39 -13.13 -8.94
N ALA A 73 4.01 -14.25 -9.34
CA ALA A 73 5.28 -14.25 -10.08
C ALA A 73 5.24 -13.42 -11.38
N PRO A 74 4.22 -13.53 -12.25
CA PRO A 74 4.14 -12.68 -13.44
C PRO A 74 4.07 -11.17 -13.15
N LEU A 75 3.50 -10.77 -12.00
CA LEU A 75 3.51 -9.36 -11.58
C LEU A 75 4.92 -8.93 -11.15
N ARG A 76 5.65 -9.79 -10.43
CA ARG A 76 7.04 -9.51 -10.04
C ARG A 76 7.96 -9.35 -11.25
N GLU A 77 7.81 -10.22 -12.24
CA GLU A 77 8.52 -10.12 -13.53
C GLU A 77 8.18 -8.82 -14.26
N TRP A 78 6.90 -8.47 -14.30
CA TRP A 78 6.46 -7.21 -14.91
C TRP A 78 7.08 -6.00 -14.20
N VAL A 79 7.06 -5.95 -12.87
CA VAL A 79 7.68 -4.86 -12.09
C VAL A 79 9.19 -4.75 -12.36
N ALA A 80 9.93 -5.86 -12.36
CA ALA A 80 11.35 -5.87 -12.70
C ALA A 80 11.60 -5.28 -14.09
N ALA A 81 10.79 -5.67 -15.09
CA ALA A 81 10.88 -5.11 -16.44
C ALA A 81 10.50 -3.62 -16.48
N GLN A 82 9.52 -3.17 -15.69
CA GLN A 82 9.18 -1.74 -15.59
C GLN A 82 10.35 -0.90 -15.10
N LEU A 83 11.01 -1.36 -14.04
CA LEU A 83 12.18 -0.71 -13.44
C LEU A 83 13.38 -0.72 -14.39
N ALA A 84 13.57 -1.78 -15.18
CA ALA A 84 14.58 -1.83 -16.23
C ALA A 84 14.39 -0.73 -17.28
N ARG A 85 13.15 -0.40 -17.64
CA ARG A 85 12.86 0.73 -18.56
C ARG A 85 13.21 2.10 -17.97
N GLN A 86 13.38 2.18 -16.64
CA GLN A 86 13.83 3.36 -15.91
C GLN A 86 15.34 3.32 -15.61
N GLY A 87 16.07 2.35 -16.17
CA GLY A 87 17.53 2.22 -16.01
C GLY A 87 17.97 1.43 -14.78
N GLN A 88 17.05 0.77 -14.07
CA GLN A 88 17.37 -0.02 -12.88
C GLN A 88 17.58 -1.51 -13.22
N VAL A 89 18.63 -2.13 -12.68
CA VAL A 89 18.85 -3.58 -12.83
C VAL A 89 18.28 -4.30 -11.61
N VAL A 90 17.09 -4.87 -11.77
CA VAL A 90 16.37 -5.58 -10.70
C VAL A 90 15.90 -6.93 -11.22
N SER A 91 16.21 -8.01 -10.51
CA SER A 91 15.67 -9.34 -10.83
C SER A 91 14.29 -9.53 -10.18
N PRO A 92 13.40 -10.36 -10.74
CA PRO A 92 12.09 -10.64 -10.14
C PRO A 92 12.19 -11.15 -8.69
N GLU A 93 13.26 -11.87 -8.35
CA GLU A 93 13.55 -12.39 -7.01
C GLU A 93 13.74 -11.28 -5.97
N GLN A 94 14.16 -10.10 -6.40
CA GLN A 94 14.35 -8.91 -5.56
C GLN A 94 13.05 -8.10 -5.39
N VAL A 95 11.96 -8.46 -6.07
CA VAL A 95 10.65 -7.79 -5.96
C VAL A 95 9.77 -8.50 -4.93
N LEU A 96 9.27 -7.75 -3.96
CA LEU A 96 8.23 -8.17 -3.01
C LEU A 96 6.97 -7.33 -3.23
N ILE A 97 5.84 -7.98 -3.50
CA ILE A 97 4.55 -7.28 -3.63
C ILE A 97 3.98 -7.00 -2.23
N THR A 98 3.59 -5.76 -1.99
CA THR A 98 3.01 -5.29 -0.72
C THR A 98 1.62 -4.70 -0.94
N THR A 99 0.88 -4.47 0.14
CA THR A 99 -0.44 -3.81 0.14
C THR A 99 -0.35 -2.28 0.01
N GLY A 100 0.81 -1.76 -0.38
CA GLY A 100 1.11 -0.34 -0.53
C GLY A 100 2.37 0.08 0.24
N SER A 101 2.85 1.29 -0.05
CA SER A 101 4.11 1.81 0.51
C SER A 101 4.16 1.79 2.04
N GLN A 102 3.02 1.96 2.72
CA GLN A 102 2.96 1.90 4.19
C GLN A 102 3.37 0.53 4.75
N GLN A 103 2.98 -0.58 4.11
CA GLN A 103 3.46 -1.90 4.51
C GLN A 103 4.95 -2.05 4.21
N GLY A 104 5.41 -1.54 3.07
CA GLY A 104 6.84 -1.52 2.73
C GLY A 104 7.68 -0.83 3.81
N LEU A 105 7.27 0.36 4.25
CA LEU A 105 7.94 1.11 5.32
C LEU A 105 7.89 0.37 6.67
N ASP A 106 6.76 -0.25 7.01
CA ASP A 106 6.63 -1.06 8.23
C ASP A 106 7.59 -2.27 8.22
N LEU A 107 7.73 -2.96 7.09
CA LEU A 107 8.68 -4.07 6.94
C LEU A 107 10.13 -3.61 7.05
N VAL A 108 10.50 -2.52 6.37
CA VAL A 108 11.85 -1.93 6.46
C VAL A 108 12.16 -1.55 7.91
N GLY A 109 11.24 -0.85 8.58
CA GLY A 109 11.38 -0.48 9.99
C GLY A 109 11.58 -1.70 10.89
N LYS A 110 10.76 -2.75 10.74
CA LYS A 110 10.85 -3.97 11.54
C LYS A 110 12.15 -4.74 11.36
N VAL A 111 12.73 -4.73 10.15
CA VAL A 111 13.95 -5.48 9.85
C VAL A 111 15.21 -4.68 10.17
N MET A 112 15.19 -3.36 9.98
CA MET A 112 16.39 -2.53 9.99
C MET A 112 16.51 -1.59 11.20
N VAL A 113 15.41 -1.31 11.91
CA VAL A 113 15.35 -0.25 12.95
C VAL A 113 15.02 -0.86 14.31
N ASP A 114 16.03 -0.90 15.19
CA ASP A 114 15.84 -1.22 16.61
C ASP A 114 15.67 0.06 17.45
N ALA A 115 15.27 -0.09 18.71
CA ALA A 115 15.13 1.01 19.65
C ALA A 115 16.44 1.81 19.78
N GLY A 116 16.38 3.11 19.47
CA GLY A 116 17.54 4.01 19.52
C GLY A 116 18.37 4.08 18.23
N ALA A 117 18.03 3.29 17.20
CA ALA A 117 18.67 3.41 15.90
C ALA A 117 18.34 4.78 15.25
N PRO A 118 19.35 5.51 14.74
CA PRO A 118 19.12 6.77 14.04
C PRO A 118 18.47 6.51 12.67
N VAL A 119 17.47 7.31 12.32
CA VAL A 119 16.81 7.31 11.00
C VAL A 119 16.84 8.73 10.46
N ALA A 120 17.48 8.93 9.31
CA ALA A 120 17.45 10.21 8.62
C ALA A 120 16.14 10.34 7.84
N VAL A 121 15.51 11.51 7.95
CA VAL A 121 14.31 11.92 7.22
C VAL A 121 14.51 13.35 6.73
N GLU A 122 13.83 13.73 5.65
CA GLU A 122 13.83 15.09 5.10
C GLU A 122 13.20 16.13 6.05
#